data_AF-A0A7X8WUR3-F1
#
_entry.id   AF-A0A7X8WUR3-F1
#
_cell.length_a   1.000
_cell.length_b   1.000
_cell.length_c   1.000
_cell.angle_alpha   90.00
_cell.angle_beta   90.00
_cell.angle_gamma   90.00
#
_symmetry.space_group_name_H-M   'P 1'
#
loop_
_entity.id
_entity.type
_entity.pdbx_description
1 polymer ?
#
loop_
_entity_poly.entity_id
_entity_poly.type
_entity_poly.pdbx_seq_one_letter_code
_entity_poly.pdbx_strand_id
1 'polypeptide(L)'
;MDAKRTVVFGGTFDPFTLGHLRIVEQTLSFADEVVVAVCENSQKIPTLSADARVELIRRVVAPLLSVRVEKCIGLLTAFCKKESILVAVRGIRSAAHFEEEQVMAEINRRLYPELVTVMIPTSPELSHISSSAVREIARYGGDLRGWVPDVILEDIAKAYRV
;
A
#
# COMPACT_ATOMS: atom_id res chain seq x y z
N MET A 1 -18.29 10.63 22.17
CA MET A 1 -18.10 9.79 20.97
C MET A 1 -16.61 9.78 20.73
N ASP A 2 -15.96 8.62 20.88
CA ASP A 2 -14.53 8.51 20.61
C ASP A 2 -14.27 8.83 19.14
N ALA A 3 -13.21 9.59 18.86
CA ALA A 3 -12.84 9.92 17.49
C ALA A 3 -12.44 8.63 16.75
N LYS A 4 -13.03 8.42 15.56
CA LYS A 4 -12.74 7.26 14.71
C LYS A 4 -11.24 7.18 14.43
N ARG A 5 -10.62 6.03 14.72
CA ARG A 5 -9.20 5.78 14.47
C ARG A 5 -8.98 5.43 13.00
N THR A 6 -8.82 6.47 12.19
CA THR A 6 -8.46 6.36 10.78
C THR A 6 -6.94 6.22 10.64
N VAL A 7 -6.50 5.22 9.87
CA VAL A 7 -5.09 4.93 9.61
C VAL A 7 -4.83 4.99 8.10
N VAL A 8 -3.74 5.62 7.67
CA VAL A 8 -3.34 5.63 6.26
C VAL A 8 -2.35 4.52 5.96
N PHE A 9 -2.58 3.78 4.87
CA PHE A 9 -1.59 2.90 4.25
C PHE A 9 -1.19 3.50 2.90
N GLY A 10 -0.12 4.30 2.92
CA GLY A 10 0.40 4.95 1.72
C GLY A 10 1.30 4.02 0.92
N GLY A 11 1.28 4.11 -0.41
CA GLY A 11 2.18 3.34 -1.26
C GLY A 11 1.97 3.58 -2.75
N THR A 12 2.94 3.16 -3.58
CA THR A 12 2.80 3.21 -5.04
C THR A 12 1.87 2.10 -5.55
N PHE A 13 1.90 0.90 -4.96
CA PHE A 13 1.01 -0.21 -5.32
C PHE A 13 0.97 -0.52 -6.84
N ASP A 14 2.13 -0.74 -7.45
CA ASP A 14 2.27 -1.02 -8.88
C ASP A 14 2.85 -2.43 -9.15
N PRO A 15 2.08 -3.52 -8.96
CA PRO A 15 0.68 -3.55 -8.55
C PRO A 15 0.50 -3.71 -7.02
N PHE A 16 -0.75 -3.64 -6.57
CA PHE A 16 -1.17 -4.12 -5.26
C PHE A 16 -1.03 -5.65 -5.20
N THR A 17 -0.60 -6.20 -4.07
CA THR A 17 -0.19 -7.62 -3.93
C THR A 17 -0.87 -8.25 -2.72
N LEU A 18 -0.77 -9.57 -2.56
CA LEU A 18 -1.26 -10.25 -1.36
C LEU A 18 -0.57 -9.76 -0.08
N GLY A 19 0.71 -9.41 -0.17
CA GLY A 19 1.44 -8.78 0.94
C GLY A 19 0.80 -7.45 1.37
N HIS A 20 0.39 -6.61 0.42
CA HIS A 20 -0.30 -5.35 0.73
C HIS A 20 -1.69 -5.59 1.34
N LEU A 21 -2.47 -6.54 0.79
CA LEU A 21 -3.77 -6.91 1.34
C LEU A 21 -3.64 -7.36 2.79
N ARG A 22 -2.63 -8.18 3.09
CA ARG A 22 -2.37 -8.66 4.45
C ARG A 22 -2.12 -7.52 5.44
N ILE A 23 -1.37 -6.50 5.04
CA ILE A 23 -1.13 -5.32 5.87
C ILE A 23 -2.43 -4.55 6.13
N VAL A 24 -3.31 -4.41 5.13
CA VAL A 24 -4.63 -3.79 5.30
C VAL A 24 -5.46 -4.58 6.32
N GLU A 25 -5.56 -5.90 6.19
CA GLU A 25 -6.28 -6.76 7.12
C GLU A 25 -5.72 -6.68 8.55
N GLN A 26 -4.40 -6.71 8.71
CA GLN A 26 -3.77 -6.58 10.02
C GLN A 26 -4.04 -5.20 10.63
N THR A 27 -4.07 -4.16 9.82
CA THR A 27 -4.37 -2.80 10.29
C THR A 27 -5.80 -2.68 10.82
N LEU A 28 -6.76 -3.35 10.17
CA LEU A 28 -8.17 -3.38 10.61
C LEU A 28 -8.36 -4.04 11.99
N SER A 29 -7.38 -4.80 12.51
CA SER A 29 -7.47 -5.36 13.86
C SER A 29 -7.37 -4.30 14.97
N PHE A 30 -6.85 -3.11 14.66
CA PHE A 30 -6.68 -2.03 15.63
C PHE A 30 -7.15 -0.65 15.14
N ALA A 31 -7.58 -0.53 13.88
CA ALA A 31 -8.09 0.68 13.25
C ALA A 31 -9.58 0.57 12.94
N ASP A 32 -10.33 1.64 13.12
CA ASP A 32 -11.74 1.70 12.73
C ASP A 32 -11.89 1.87 11.22
N GLU A 33 -10.89 2.46 10.56
CA GLU A 33 -10.83 2.62 9.11
C GLU A 33 -9.40 2.67 8.59
N VAL A 34 -9.20 2.07 7.40
CA VAL A 34 -7.95 2.14 6.66
C VAL A 34 -8.15 2.91 5.36
N VAL A 35 -7.32 3.93 5.15
CA VAL A 35 -7.24 4.68 3.89
C VAL A 35 -6.04 4.17 3.10
N VAL A 36 -6.27 3.42 2.03
CA VAL A 36 -5.20 3.04 1.11
C VAL A 36 -4.92 4.23 0.20
N ALA A 37 -3.81 4.92 0.46
CA ALA A 37 -3.41 6.13 -0.24
C ALA A 37 -2.45 5.78 -1.39
N VAL A 38 -2.95 5.82 -2.62
CA VAL A 38 -2.17 5.56 -3.84
C VAL A 38 -1.33 6.79 -4.17
N CYS A 39 -0.07 6.77 -3.76
CA CYS A 39 0.90 7.83 -4.00
C CYS A 39 1.64 7.62 -5.32
N GLU A 40 2.11 8.71 -5.89
CA GLU A 40 3.15 8.66 -6.92
C GLU A 40 4.53 8.75 -6.27
N ASN A 41 5.50 8.07 -6.88
CA ASN A 41 6.90 8.15 -6.48
C ASN A 41 7.67 8.70 -7.68
N SER A 42 8.26 9.88 -7.54
CA SER A 42 8.98 10.56 -8.63
C SER A 42 10.20 9.79 -9.16
N GLN A 43 10.71 8.83 -8.39
CA GLN A 43 11.82 7.96 -8.78
C GLN A 43 11.34 6.70 -9.53
N LYS A 44 10.03 6.48 -9.64
CA LYS A 44 9.45 5.29 -10.28
C LYS A 44 8.58 5.72 -11.45
N ILE A 45 8.67 4.98 -12.56
CA ILE A 45 7.73 5.09 -13.67
C ILE A 45 6.78 3.90 -13.53
N PRO A 46 5.62 4.07 -12.88
CA PRO A 46 4.68 2.98 -12.71
C PRO A 46 4.13 2.55 -14.07
N THR A 47 3.92 1.26 -14.27
CA THR A 47 3.34 0.75 -15.52
C THR A 47 1.86 1.14 -15.62
N LEU A 48 1.15 1.12 -14.49
CA LEU A 48 -0.24 1.52 -14.41
C LEU A 48 -0.38 2.98 -13.93
N SER A 49 -1.29 3.71 -14.55
CA SER A 49 -1.67 5.05 -14.09
C SER A 49 -2.17 5.02 -12.64
N ALA A 50 -2.05 6.14 -11.92
CA ALA A 50 -2.56 6.23 -10.56
C ALA A 50 -4.06 5.88 -10.48
N ASP A 51 -4.85 6.32 -11.45
CA ASP A 51 -6.30 6.07 -11.48
C ASP A 51 -6.60 4.59 -11.74
N ALA A 52 -5.86 3.93 -12.62
CA ALA A 52 -5.97 2.48 -12.83
C ALA A 52 -5.61 1.69 -11.57
N ARG A 53 -4.53 2.07 -10.88
CA ARG A 53 -4.13 1.44 -9.61
C ARG A 53 -5.21 1.62 -8.53
N VAL A 54 -5.78 2.81 -8.40
CA VAL A 54 -6.89 3.07 -7.46
C VAL A 54 -8.07 2.14 -7.76
N GLU A 55 -8.48 2.03 -9.02
CA GLU A 55 -9.64 1.21 -9.40
C GLU A 55 -9.42 -0.28 -9.11
N LEU A 56 -8.23 -0.80 -9.42
CA LEU A 56 -7.87 -2.18 -9.10
C LEU A 56 -7.90 -2.43 -7.60
N ILE A 57 -7.35 -1.52 -6.79
CA ILE A 57 -7.36 -1.67 -5.33
C ILE A 57 -8.79 -1.59 -4.78
N ARG A 58 -9.65 -0.72 -5.33
CA ARG A 58 -11.08 -0.66 -4.93
C ARG A 58 -11.78 -2.00 -5.14
N ARG A 59 -11.54 -2.67 -6.27
CA ARG A 59 -12.06 -4.03 -6.51
C ARG A 59 -11.54 -5.04 -5.50
N VAL A 60 -10.26 -4.98 -5.14
CA VAL A 60 -9.66 -5.86 -4.12
C VAL A 60 -10.30 -5.67 -2.74
N VAL A 61 -10.46 -4.42 -2.31
CA VAL A 61 -10.92 -4.10 -0.95
C VAL A 61 -12.44 -3.92 -0.84
N ALA A 62 -13.19 -4.11 -1.92
CA ALA A 62 -14.65 -3.99 -1.92
C ALA A 62 -15.37 -4.80 -0.81
N PRO A 63 -14.90 -6.02 -0.42
CA PRO A 63 -15.49 -6.74 0.70
C PRO A 63 -15.21 -6.13 2.08
N LEU A 64 -14.24 -5.21 2.19
CA LEU A 64 -13.78 -4.60 3.44
C LEU A 64 -14.41 -3.21 3.63
N LEU A 65 -15.60 -3.15 4.26
CA LEU A 65 -16.38 -1.91 4.40
C LEU A 65 -15.67 -0.78 5.16
N SER A 66 -14.68 -1.12 5.99
CA SER A 66 -13.85 -0.16 6.74
C SER A 66 -12.60 0.26 5.96
N VAL A 67 -12.54 0.03 4.65
CA VAL A 67 -11.41 0.40 3.81
C VAL A 67 -11.88 1.31 2.68
N ARG A 68 -11.21 2.45 2.53
CA ARG A 68 -11.38 3.31 1.34
C ARG A 68 -10.05 3.51 0.62
N VAL A 69 -10.14 3.78 -0.68
CA VAL A 69 -8.97 3.95 -1.55
C VAL A 69 -8.99 5.34 -2.15
N GLU A 70 -7.92 6.08 -1.90
CA GLU A 70 -7.77 7.48 -2.32
C GLU A 70 -6.49 7.69 -3.11
N LYS A 71 -6.55 8.62 -4.05
CA LYS A 71 -5.36 9.10 -4.75
C LYS A 71 -4.65 10.13 -3.87
N CYS A 72 -3.37 9.92 -3.62
CA CYS A 72 -2.53 10.87 -2.88
C CYS A 72 -1.67 11.66 -3.86
N ILE A 73 -2.01 12.94 -4.04
CA ILE A 73 -1.25 13.88 -4.86
C ILE A 73 -0.31 14.68 -3.97
N GLY A 74 0.99 14.64 -4.27
CA GLY A 74 2.02 15.31 -3.49
C GLY A 74 2.48 14.49 -2.27
N LEU A 75 2.86 15.17 -1.19
CA LEU A 75 3.40 14.54 0.01
C LEU A 75 2.32 13.77 0.78
N LEU A 76 2.64 12.55 1.22
CA LEU A 76 1.76 11.76 2.09
C LEU A 76 1.38 12.53 3.36
N THR A 77 2.31 13.29 3.93
CA THR A 77 2.05 14.12 5.11
C THR A 77 1.04 15.24 4.84
N ALA A 78 1.04 15.83 3.64
CA ALA A 78 0.05 16.84 3.26
C ALA A 78 -1.35 16.22 3.10
N PHE A 79 -1.42 15.02 2.52
CA PHE A 79 -2.65 14.22 2.46
C PHE A 79 -3.17 13.91 3.87
N CYS A 80 -2.31 13.43 4.77
CA CYS A 80 -2.68 13.12 6.15
C CYS A 80 -3.19 14.34 6.90
N LYS A 81 -2.51 15.50 6.78
CA LYS A 81 -2.94 16.77 7.38
C LYS A 81 -4.33 17.19 6.90
N LYS A 82 -4.57 17.11 5.59
CA LYS A 82 -5.87 17.47 4.98
C LYS A 82 -7.00 16.59 5.54
N GLU A 83 -6.74 15.29 5.68
CA GLU A 83 -7.72 14.30 6.15
C GLU A 83 -7.76 14.16 7.69
N SER A 84 -6.95 14.94 8.42
CA SER A 84 -6.77 14.81 9.88
C SER A 84 -6.38 13.40 10.36
N ILE A 85 -5.58 12.70 9.55
CA ILE A 85 -5.08 11.35 9.86
C ILE A 85 -3.76 11.46 10.62
N LEU A 86 -3.69 10.84 11.81
CA LEU A 86 -2.53 10.90 12.71
C LEU A 86 -1.70 9.62 12.74
N VAL A 87 -2.12 8.57 12.04
CA VAL A 87 -1.42 7.28 12.03
C VAL A 87 -1.21 6.81 10.60
N ALA A 88 0.03 6.53 10.24
CA ALA A 88 0.42 5.84 9.02
C ALA A 88 0.89 4.42 9.35
N VAL A 89 0.60 3.45 8.50
CA VAL A 89 1.14 2.08 8.60
C VAL A 89 2.08 1.78 7.46
N ARG A 90 3.13 0.99 7.74
CA ARG A 90 4.09 0.48 6.75
C ARG A 90 4.35 -1.00 6.99
N GLY A 91 4.36 -1.79 5.92
CA GLY A 91 4.72 -3.20 5.97
C GLY A 91 6.23 -3.38 5.86
N ILE A 92 6.82 -4.20 6.73
CA ILE A 92 8.26 -4.49 6.75
C ILE A 92 8.50 -5.93 6.32
N ARG A 93 9.40 -6.12 5.33
CA ARG A 93 9.72 -7.45 4.76
C ARG A 93 11.11 -7.95 5.12
N SER A 94 12.04 -7.05 5.43
CA SER A 94 13.43 -7.35 5.73
C SER A 94 14.05 -6.24 6.58
N ALA A 95 15.23 -6.48 7.14
CA ALA A 95 15.99 -5.47 7.88
C ALA A 95 16.34 -4.25 7.01
N ALA A 96 16.78 -4.45 5.77
CA ALA A 96 17.06 -3.35 4.84
C ALA A 96 15.80 -2.51 4.55
N HIS A 97 14.64 -3.15 4.36
CA HIS A 97 13.39 -2.43 4.17
C HIS A 97 12.98 -1.65 5.42
N PHE A 98 13.22 -2.20 6.61
CA PHE A 98 12.97 -1.49 7.87
C PHE A 98 13.77 -0.19 7.96
N GLU A 99 15.06 -0.23 7.62
CA GLU A 99 15.93 0.96 7.65
C GLU A 99 15.42 2.06 6.71
N GLU A 100 15.02 1.71 5.48
CA GLU A 100 14.42 2.66 4.52
C GLU A 100 13.14 3.31 5.09
N GLU A 101 12.27 2.49 5.69
CA GLU A 101 11.00 2.95 6.24
C GLU A 101 11.18 3.77 7.53
N GLN A 102 12.20 3.48 8.33
CA GLN A 102 12.55 4.24 9.52
C GLN A 102 12.98 5.65 9.16
N VAL A 103 13.85 5.79 8.16
CA VAL A 103 14.27 7.11 7.67
C VAL A 103 13.05 7.90 7.15
N MET A 104 12.17 7.26 6.39
CA MET A 104 10.94 7.90 5.91
C MET A 104 9.98 8.29 7.03
N ALA A 105 9.84 7.47 8.07
CA ALA A 105 9.03 7.79 9.25
C ALA A 105 9.56 9.04 9.99
N GLU A 106 10.89 9.17 10.12
CA GLU A 106 11.51 10.34 10.72
C GLU A 106 11.31 11.62 9.89
N ILE A 107 11.44 11.53 8.56
CA ILE A 107 11.15 12.63 7.64
C ILE A 107 9.68 13.04 7.77
N ASN A 108 8.76 12.07 7.75
CA ASN A 108 7.33 12.32 7.88
C ASN A 108 7.00 13.01 9.21
N ARG A 109 7.59 12.57 10.32
CA ARG A 109 7.43 13.20 11.64
C ARG A 109 7.98 14.63 11.68
N ARG A 110 9.08 14.94 10.97
CA ARG A 110 9.57 16.33 10.86
C ARG A 110 8.60 17.23 10.10
N LEU A 111 7.92 16.69 9.07
CA LEU A 111 6.97 17.44 8.26
C LEU A 111 5.58 17.52 8.89
N TYR A 112 5.17 16.51 9.65
CA TYR A 112 3.93 16.44 10.40
C TYR A 112 4.18 15.80 11.79
N PRO A 113 4.50 16.60 12.82
CA PRO A 113 4.90 16.11 14.15
C PRO A 113 3.93 15.15 14.83
N GLU A 114 2.64 15.29 14.56
CA GLU A 114 1.57 14.48 15.14
C GLU A 114 1.38 13.14 14.42
N LEU A 115 2.01 12.94 13.26
CA LEU A 115 1.91 11.70 12.48
C LEU A 115 2.80 10.61 13.10
N VAL A 116 2.16 9.56 13.60
CA VAL A 116 2.81 8.34 14.09
C VAL A 116 2.89 7.32 12.96
N THR A 117 4.07 6.73 12.75
CA THR A 117 4.24 5.61 11.81
C THR A 117 4.31 4.29 12.58
N VAL A 118 3.39 3.38 12.28
CA VAL A 118 3.35 2.01 12.80
C VAL A 118 3.93 1.07 11.75
N MET A 119 4.90 0.25 12.16
CA MET A 119 5.54 -0.73 11.28
C MET A 119 5.04 -2.13 11.61
N ILE A 120 4.50 -2.82 10.62
CA ILE A 120 3.93 -4.16 10.75
C ILE A 120 4.87 -5.14 10.04
N PRO A 121 5.44 -6.13 10.74
CA PRO A 121 6.20 -7.18 10.09
C PRO A 121 5.28 -8.02 9.20
N THR A 122 5.70 -8.22 7.95
CA THR A 122 4.96 -9.04 6.97
C THR A 122 5.04 -10.50 7.41
N SER A 123 3.93 -11.24 7.24
CA SER A 123 3.91 -12.68 7.51
C SER A 123 5.00 -13.40 6.69
N PRO A 124 5.74 -14.36 7.27
CA PRO A 124 6.88 -15.01 6.60
C PRO A 124 6.52 -15.58 5.23
N GLU A 125 5.31 -16.11 5.07
CA GLU A 125 4.81 -16.72 3.84
C GLU A 125 4.65 -15.69 2.70
N LEU A 126 4.56 -14.39 3.00
CA LEU A 126 4.39 -13.32 2.00
C LEU A 126 5.61 -12.39 1.92
N SER A 127 6.63 -12.61 2.75
CA SER A 127 7.82 -11.75 2.86
C SER A 127 8.60 -11.59 1.54
N HIS A 128 8.57 -12.64 0.71
CA HIS A 128 9.22 -12.68 -0.61
C HIS A 128 8.43 -11.94 -1.70
N ILE A 129 7.16 -11.58 -1.45
CA ILE A 129 6.32 -10.89 -2.43
C ILE A 129 6.67 -9.39 -2.44
N SER A 130 7.02 -8.89 -3.62
CA SER A 130 7.20 -7.46 -3.87
C SER A 130 6.56 -7.08 -5.20
N SER A 131 6.05 -5.86 -5.33
CA SER A 131 5.52 -5.39 -6.62
C SER A 131 6.55 -5.54 -7.75
N SER A 132 7.84 -5.33 -7.47
CA SER A 132 8.90 -5.52 -8.48
C SER A 132 9.01 -6.97 -8.95
N ALA A 133 9.00 -7.94 -8.03
CA ALA A 133 8.99 -9.36 -8.39
C ALA A 133 7.74 -9.74 -9.19
N VAL A 134 6.56 -9.23 -8.78
CA VAL A 134 5.30 -9.46 -9.52
C VAL A 134 5.37 -8.93 -10.95
N ARG A 135 5.90 -7.71 -11.15
CA ARG A 135 6.07 -7.13 -12.49
C ARG A 135 7.02 -7.97 -13.34
N GLU A 136 8.10 -8.48 -12.76
CA GLU A 136 9.08 -9.30 -13.49
C GLU A 136 8.49 -10.65 -13.91
N ILE A 137 7.79 -11.35 -13.01
CA ILE A 137 7.10 -12.61 -13.33
C ILE A 137 6.04 -12.38 -14.42
N ALA A 138 5.23 -11.33 -14.28
CA ALA A 138 4.18 -11.00 -15.25
C ALA A 138 4.74 -10.69 -16.65
N ARG A 139 5.86 -9.94 -16.70
CA ARG A 139 6.55 -9.59 -17.95
C ARG A 139 6.95 -10.81 -18.77
N TYR A 140 7.35 -11.90 -18.12
CA TYR A 140 7.77 -13.13 -18.78
C TYR A 140 6.68 -14.21 -18.84
N GLY A 141 5.41 -13.84 -18.57
CA GLY A 141 4.28 -14.76 -18.67
C GLY A 141 4.23 -15.83 -17.59
N GLY A 142 4.90 -15.60 -16.45
CA GLY A 142 4.81 -16.48 -15.30
C GLY A 142 3.45 -16.42 -14.61
N ASP A 143 3.14 -17.44 -13.82
CA ASP A 143 1.89 -17.55 -13.07
C ASP A 143 1.86 -16.60 -11.85
N LEU A 144 0.84 -15.75 -11.78
CA LEU A 144 0.66 -14.75 -10.73
C LEU A 144 -0.29 -15.22 -9.60
N ARG A 145 -0.82 -16.45 -9.67
CA ARG A 145 -1.61 -17.02 -8.56
C ARG A 145 -0.76 -17.07 -7.29
N GLY A 146 -1.31 -16.57 -6.19
CA GLY A 146 -0.57 -16.47 -4.92
C GLY A 146 0.37 -15.27 -4.81
N TRP A 147 0.41 -14.37 -5.79
CA TRP A 147 1.20 -13.13 -5.74
C TRP A 147 0.34 -11.88 -5.58
N VAL A 148 -0.80 -11.86 -6.26
CA VAL A 148 -1.79 -10.78 -6.25
C VAL A 148 -3.17 -11.35 -5.90
N PRO A 149 -4.11 -10.53 -5.40
CA PRO A 149 -5.49 -10.96 -5.24
C PRO A 149 -6.10 -11.43 -6.56
N ASP A 150 -6.82 -12.55 -6.54
CA ASP A 150 -7.38 -13.18 -7.75
C ASP A 150 -8.27 -12.23 -8.56
N VAL A 151 -9.01 -11.36 -7.87
CA VAL A 151 -9.90 -10.39 -8.50
C VAL A 151 -9.19 -9.40 -9.42
N ILE A 152 -7.87 -9.20 -9.31
CA ILE A 152 -7.09 -8.34 -10.22
C ILE A 152 -6.05 -9.11 -11.04
N LEU A 153 -6.01 -10.44 -10.92
CA LEU A 153 -4.95 -11.27 -11.49
C LEU A 153 -4.84 -11.09 -13.01
N GLU A 154 -5.97 -11.14 -13.71
CA GLU A 154 -5.98 -10.96 -15.17
C GLU A 154 -5.58 -9.54 -15.59
N ASP A 155 -6.02 -8.53 -14.84
CA ASP A 155 -5.66 -7.13 -15.11
C ASP A 155 -4.14 -6.95 -15.03
N ILE A 156 -3.51 -7.51 -14.00
CA ILE A 156 -2.06 -7.48 -13.81
C ILE A 156 -1.36 -8.29 -14.92
N ALA A 157 -1.78 -9.54 -15.15
CA ALA A 157 -1.17 -10.39 -16.16
C ALA A 157 -1.19 -9.76 -17.57
N LYS A 158 -2.26 -9.03 -17.93
CA LYS A 158 -2.37 -8.31 -19.20
C LYS A 158 -1.54 -7.03 -19.21
N ALA A 159 -1.56 -6.25 -18.13
CA ALA A 159 -0.94 -4.93 -18.10
C ALA A 159 0.60 -4.95 -18.11
N TYR A 160 1.23 -5.98 -17.52
CA TYR A 160 2.69 -6.04 -17.40
C TYR A 160 3.36 -6.98 -18.41
N ARG A 161 2.59 -7.69 -19.25
CA ARG A 161 3.12 -8.56 -20.30
C ARG A 161 3.76 -7.72 -21.40
N VAL A 162 4.91 -8.19 -21.88
CA VAL A 162 5.59 -7.64 -23.08
C VAL A 162 5.23 -8.49 -24.29
#